data_AF-A0A1Y3SJT5-F1
#
_entry.id   AF-A0A1Y3SJT5-F1
#
_cell.length_a   1.000
_cell.length_b   1.000
_cell.length_c   1.000
_cell.angle_alpha   90.00
_cell.angle_beta   90.00
_cell.angle_gamma   90.00
#
_symmetry.space_group_name_H-M   'P 1'
#
loop_
_entity.id
_entity.type
_entity.pdbx_description
1 polymer ?
#
loop_
_entity_poly.entity_id
_entity_poly.type
_entity_poly.pdbx_seq_one_letter_code
_entity_poly.pdbx_strand_id
1 'polypeptide(L)'
;MLQLIRADLIGILTLFADYRPQLDADSLALDIRKLGRMEDRDYLFLARREKSYLFPISEVYLAESYAYLCWTAYRLFSEPKVDALYLHISHVIKGRPFGIVTVLDYNTSAQDVEQFAAGTPGDAAAHIRRIAKHYHTHTTIGSTLDFIENLRKAGEQHGCERRNR
;
A
#
# COMPACT_ATOMS: atom_id res chain seq x y z
N MET A 1 10.27 7.86 2.20
CA MET A 1 9.22 6.90 2.61
C MET A 1 9.19 6.82 4.11
N LEU A 2 8.02 7.05 4.72
CA LEU A 2 7.80 6.88 6.15
C LEU A 2 7.54 5.41 6.45
N GLN A 3 8.10 4.88 7.53
CA GLN A 3 7.89 3.49 7.93
C GLN A 3 7.49 3.37 9.40
N LEU A 4 6.50 2.52 9.65
CA LEU A 4 6.16 2.01 10.97
C LEU A 4 6.73 0.60 11.15
N ILE A 5 7.25 0.32 12.34
CA ILE A 5 7.79 -0.98 12.72
C ILE A 5 6.94 -1.60 13.84
N ARG A 6 6.88 -2.93 13.90
CA ARG A 6 6.12 -3.70 14.89
C ARG A 6 4.64 -3.27 15.00
N ALA A 7 4.07 -2.83 13.89
CA ALA A 7 2.68 -2.38 13.83
C ALA A 7 1.71 -3.56 13.74
N ASP A 8 0.54 -3.46 14.39
CA ASP A 8 -0.62 -4.31 14.10
C ASP A 8 -1.12 -3.92 12.70
N LEU A 9 -0.86 -4.77 11.71
CA LEU A 9 -1.12 -4.41 10.31
C LEU A 9 -2.61 -4.27 10.02
N ILE A 10 -3.46 -5.07 10.69
CA ILE A 10 -4.92 -4.92 10.60
C ILE A 10 -5.32 -3.61 11.27
N GLY A 11 -4.78 -3.32 12.46
CA GLY A 11 -5.02 -2.06 13.15
C GLY A 11 -4.65 -0.83 12.33
N ILE A 12 -3.54 -0.88 11.59
CA ILE A 12 -3.13 0.21 10.69
C ILE A 12 -4.10 0.37 9.52
N LEU A 13 -4.55 -0.71 8.89
CA LEU A 13 -5.55 -0.62 7.81
C LEU A 13 -6.91 -0.09 8.33
N THR A 14 -7.33 -0.49 9.53
CA THR A 14 -8.52 0.09 10.17
C THR A 14 -8.33 1.59 10.41
N LEU A 15 -7.21 2.00 11.00
CA LEU A 15 -6.89 3.42 11.23
C LEU A 15 -6.83 4.21 9.93
N PHE A 16 -6.32 3.61 8.84
CA PHE A 16 -6.25 4.24 7.53
C PHE A 16 -7.63 4.68 7.04
N ALA A 17 -8.68 3.88 7.30
CA ALA A 17 -10.06 4.20 6.93
C ALA A 17 -10.57 5.48 7.59
N ASP A 18 -10.18 5.73 8.85
CA ASP A 18 -10.60 6.92 9.59
C ASP A 18 -10.12 8.22 8.92
N TYR A 19 -9.01 8.16 8.16
CA TYR A 19 -8.45 9.29 7.41
C TYR A 19 -8.84 9.30 5.93
N ARG A 20 -9.60 8.29 5.47
CA ARG A 20 -10.12 8.18 4.10
C ARG A 20 -11.62 7.85 4.15
N PRO A 21 -12.45 8.80 4.61
CA PRO A 21 -13.89 8.55 4.83
C PRO A 21 -14.66 8.18 3.57
N GLN A 22 -14.11 8.47 2.38
CA GLN A 22 -14.67 8.04 1.11
C GLN A 22 -14.50 6.54 0.83
N LEU A 23 -13.65 5.83 1.58
CA LEU A 23 -13.35 4.43 1.34
C LEU A 23 -14.53 3.55 1.72
N ASP A 24 -14.91 2.65 0.80
CA ASP A 24 -15.95 1.66 1.01
C ASP A 24 -15.50 0.66 2.09
N ALA A 25 -16.25 0.61 3.19
CA ALA A 25 -15.95 -0.23 4.35
C ALA A 25 -15.94 -1.72 3.98
N ASP A 26 -16.79 -2.15 3.05
CA ASP A 26 -16.84 -3.55 2.61
C ASP A 26 -15.61 -3.92 1.76
N SER A 27 -15.12 -2.97 0.94
CA SER A 27 -13.88 -3.11 0.18
C SER A 27 -12.70 -3.33 1.14
N LEU A 28 -12.57 -2.48 2.15
CA LEU A 28 -11.48 -2.60 3.12
C LEU A 28 -11.61 -3.87 3.98
N ALA A 29 -12.82 -4.27 4.35
CA ALA A 29 -13.04 -5.49 5.11
C ALA A 29 -12.62 -6.75 4.33
N LEU A 30 -12.74 -6.77 3.00
CA LEU A 30 -12.19 -7.84 2.16
C LEU A 30 -10.66 -7.88 2.23
N ASP A 31 -10.00 -6.73 2.13
CA ASP A 31 -8.54 -6.64 2.20
C ASP A 31 -8.00 -7.04 3.58
N ILE A 32 -8.66 -6.59 4.66
CA ILE A 32 -8.32 -6.99 6.03
C ILE A 32 -8.48 -8.50 6.22
N ARG A 33 -9.56 -9.10 5.68
CA ARG A 33 -9.75 -10.56 5.71
C ARG A 33 -8.66 -11.28 4.95
N LYS A 34 -8.25 -10.77 3.77
CA LYS A 34 -7.15 -11.33 2.99
C LYS A 34 -5.84 -11.29 3.79
N LEU A 35 -5.51 -10.15 4.38
CA LEU A 35 -4.33 -10.00 5.24
C LEU A 35 -4.35 -10.97 6.44
N GLY A 36 -5.53 -11.16 7.04
CA GLY A 36 -5.73 -12.07 8.17
C GLY A 36 -5.53 -13.56 7.85
N ARG A 37 -5.63 -13.97 6.58
CA ARG A 37 -5.30 -15.34 6.15
C ARG A 37 -3.79 -15.60 6.13
N MET A 38 -2.98 -14.55 6.00
CA MET A 38 -1.51 -14.61 6.06
C MET A 38 -0.91 -15.60 5.05
N GLU A 39 -1.49 -15.69 3.85
CA GLU A 39 -1.07 -16.61 2.78
C GLU A 39 0.28 -16.22 2.16
N ASP A 40 0.59 -14.91 2.17
CA ASP A 40 1.89 -14.32 1.83
C ASP A 40 2.43 -13.49 3.01
N ARG A 41 3.70 -13.05 2.93
CA ARG A 41 4.35 -12.14 3.88
C ARG A 41 4.40 -10.71 3.40
N ASP A 42 4.50 -10.49 2.10
CA ASP A 42 4.77 -9.18 1.51
C ASP A 42 3.59 -8.74 0.65
N TYR A 43 2.93 -7.66 1.05
CA TYR A 43 1.75 -7.13 0.37
C TYR A 43 1.92 -5.67 -0.03
N LEU A 44 1.24 -5.34 -1.11
CA LEU A 44 1.02 -3.99 -1.58
C LEU A 44 -0.47 -3.65 -1.40
N PHE A 45 -0.72 -2.59 -0.64
CA PHE A 45 -2.05 -2.04 -0.42
C PHE A 45 -2.22 -0.74 -1.19
N LEU A 46 -3.35 -0.61 -1.86
CA LEU A 46 -3.72 0.53 -2.68
C LEU A 46 -5.08 1.05 -2.22
N ALA A 47 -5.22 2.36 -2.07
CA ALA A 47 -6.52 3.00 -1.89
C ALA A 47 -6.68 4.15 -2.88
N ARG A 48 -7.81 4.16 -3.60
CA ARG A 48 -8.18 5.23 -4.53
C ARG A 48 -9.70 5.35 -4.62
N ARG A 49 -10.21 6.58 -4.69
CA ARG A 49 -11.66 6.86 -4.67
C ARG A 49 -12.29 6.12 -3.48
N GLU A 50 -13.26 5.24 -3.76
CA GLU A 50 -13.98 4.44 -2.77
C GLU A 50 -13.41 3.04 -2.62
N LYS A 51 -12.38 2.65 -3.37
CA LYS A 51 -11.90 1.26 -3.41
C LYS A 51 -10.52 1.10 -2.82
N SER A 52 -10.36 0.02 -2.07
CA SER A 52 -9.08 -0.50 -1.60
C SER A 52 -8.77 -1.84 -2.27
N TYR A 53 -7.49 -2.14 -2.36
CA TYR A 53 -7.01 -3.41 -2.87
C TYR A 53 -5.76 -3.84 -2.11
N LEU A 54 -5.70 -5.10 -1.72
CA LEU A 54 -4.51 -5.74 -1.16
C LEU A 54 -4.05 -6.90 -2.04
N PHE A 55 -2.81 -6.84 -2.50
CA PHE A 55 -2.20 -7.86 -3.35
C PHE A 55 -0.88 -8.36 -2.75
N PRO A 56 -0.57 -9.67 -2.82
CA PRO A 56 0.80 -10.14 -2.70
C PRO A 56 1.69 -9.38 -3.67
N ILE A 57 2.89 -8.99 -3.24
CA ILE A 57 3.81 -8.22 -4.09
C ILE A 57 4.15 -8.98 -5.38
N SER A 58 4.22 -10.31 -5.30
CA SER A 58 4.49 -11.19 -6.45
C SER A 58 3.45 -11.07 -7.56
N GLU A 59 2.16 -10.94 -7.22
CA GLU A 59 1.08 -10.79 -8.21
C GLU A 59 1.14 -9.44 -8.92
N VAL A 60 1.61 -8.39 -8.24
CA VAL A 60 1.70 -7.03 -8.80
C VAL A 60 2.78 -6.94 -9.87
N TYR A 61 3.89 -7.69 -9.74
CA TYR A 61 4.95 -7.75 -10.74
C TYR A 61 4.73 -8.83 -11.82
N LEU A 62 3.51 -9.41 -11.89
CA LEU A 62 3.12 -10.29 -12.99
C LEU A 62 2.39 -9.46 -14.05
N ALA A 63 3.02 -9.27 -15.21
CA ALA A 63 2.42 -8.50 -16.31
C ALA A 63 1.01 -8.99 -16.65
N GLU A 64 0.11 -8.05 -16.93
CA GLU A 64 -1.29 -8.28 -17.30
C GLU A 64 -2.16 -8.95 -16.22
N SER A 65 -1.60 -9.25 -15.05
CA SER A 65 -2.39 -9.72 -13.91
C SER A 65 -3.38 -8.63 -13.46
N TYR A 66 -4.48 -9.04 -12.83
CA TYR A 66 -5.42 -8.09 -12.25
C TYR A 66 -4.75 -7.14 -11.23
N ALA A 67 -3.80 -7.66 -10.45
CA ALA A 67 -3.05 -6.90 -9.46
C ALA A 67 -2.15 -5.85 -10.14
N TYR A 68 -1.43 -6.23 -11.19
CA TYR A 68 -0.63 -5.33 -12.01
C TYR A 68 -1.47 -4.20 -12.59
N LEU A 69 -2.57 -4.55 -13.27
CA LEU A 69 -3.47 -3.57 -13.89
C LEU A 69 -4.06 -2.61 -12.84
N CYS A 70 -4.44 -3.14 -11.67
CA CYS A 70 -4.91 -2.29 -10.57
C CYS A 70 -3.82 -1.34 -10.07
N TRP A 71 -2.58 -1.81 -9.94
CA TRP A 71 -1.49 -1.00 -9.41
C TRP A 71 -1.06 0.11 -10.37
N THR A 72 -1.02 -0.14 -11.68
CA THR A 72 -0.49 0.81 -12.67
C THR A 72 -1.54 1.75 -13.27
N ALA A 73 -2.83 1.44 -13.13
CA ALA A 73 -3.93 2.13 -13.83
C ALA A 73 -3.97 3.67 -13.70
N TYR A 74 -3.50 4.24 -12.59
CA TYR A 74 -3.65 5.66 -12.28
C TYR A 74 -2.37 6.48 -12.44
N ARG A 75 -1.27 5.87 -12.90
CA ARG A 75 0.05 6.54 -12.99
C ARG A 75 0.06 7.77 -13.90
N LEU A 76 -0.75 7.77 -14.96
CA LEU A 76 -0.82 8.86 -15.93
C LEU A 76 -1.85 9.93 -15.57
N PHE A 77 -2.55 9.78 -14.44
CA PHE A 77 -3.58 10.69 -14.00
C PHE A 77 -3.09 11.51 -12.82
N SER A 78 -3.39 12.82 -12.84
CA SER A 78 -3.14 13.70 -11.70
C SER A 78 -4.17 13.51 -10.59
N GLU A 79 -5.35 12.98 -10.91
CA GLU A 79 -6.44 12.67 -9.99
C GLU A 79 -7.19 11.41 -10.45
N PRO A 80 -7.80 10.63 -9.54
CA PRO A 80 -7.78 10.74 -8.09
C PRO A 80 -6.40 10.45 -7.50
N LYS A 81 -6.09 11.09 -6.37
CA LYS A 81 -4.95 10.69 -5.55
C LYS A 81 -5.03 9.22 -5.14
N VAL A 82 -3.89 8.57 -5.18
CA VAL A 82 -3.73 7.16 -4.85
C VAL A 82 -2.79 7.03 -3.66
N ASP A 83 -3.28 6.44 -2.58
CA ASP A 83 -2.46 6.07 -1.44
C ASP A 83 -1.92 4.65 -1.66
N ALA A 84 -0.62 4.48 -1.44
CA ALA A 84 0.06 3.20 -1.62
C ALA A 84 0.89 2.86 -0.38
N LEU A 85 0.71 1.64 0.13
CA LEU A 85 1.45 1.13 1.28
C LEU A 85 2.09 -0.21 0.93
N TYR A 86 3.29 -0.44 1.46
CA TYR A 86 3.89 -1.77 1.56
C TYR A 86 3.66 -2.31 2.96
N LEU A 87 3.22 -3.56 3.06
CA LEU A 87 2.97 -4.25 4.32
C LEU A 87 3.79 -5.53 4.36
N HIS A 88 4.59 -5.70 5.40
CA HIS A 88 5.33 -6.93 5.65
C HIS A 88 4.92 -7.56 6.97
N ILE A 89 4.53 -8.83 6.92
CA ILE A 89 4.26 -9.66 8.09
C ILE A 89 5.56 -10.26 8.60
N SER A 90 5.98 -9.82 9.79
CA SER A 90 7.19 -10.32 10.45
C SER A 90 6.91 -11.38 11.51
N HIS A 91 5.78 -11.26 12.22
CA HIS A 91 5.38 -12.18 13.28
C HIS A 91 3.86 -12.13 13.49
N VAL A 92 3.32 -13.12 14.19
CA VAL A 92 1.89 -13.23 14.49
C VAL A 92 1.70 -13.25 16.00
N ILE A 93 0.87 -12.34 16.53
CA ILE A 93 0.56 -12.26 17.96
C ILE A 93 -0.94 -12.50 18.13
N LYS A 94 -1.31 -13.57 18.85
CA LYS A 94 -2.71 -13.94 19.11
C LYS A 94 -3.57 -13.97 17.83
N GLY A 95 -3.01 -14.51 16.74
CA GLY A 95 -3.68 -14.61 15.44
C GLY A 95 -3.72 -13.31 14.62
N ARG A 96 -3.08 -12.22 15.07
CA ARG A 96 -2.98 -10.96 14.32
C ARG A 96 -1.60 -10.80 13.66
N PRO A 97 -1.53 -10.30 12.42
CA PRO A 97 -0.27 -10.08 11.73
C PRO A 97 0.38 -8.77 12.19
N PHE A 98 1.63 -8.88 12.65
CA PHE A 98 2.45 -7.74 13.06
C PHE A 98 3.68 -7.59 12.17
N GLY A 99 4.06 -6.35 11.88
CA GLY A 99 5.31 -6.09 11.20
C GLY A 99 5.49 -4.66 10.74
N ILE A 100 5.81 -4.50 9.46
CA ILE A 100 6.26 -3.23 8.90
C ILE A 100 5.19 -2.68 7.98
N VAL A 101 4.96 -1.37 8.07
CA VAL A 101 4.17 -0.61 7.10
C VAL A 101 5.04 0.50 6.55
N THR A 102 5.21 0.57 5.24
CA THR A 102 5.95 1.64 4.56
C THR A 102 5.00 2.41 3.66
N VAL A 103 4.91 3.74 3.84
CA VAL A 103 4.19 4.62 2.92
C VAL A 103 5.02 4.80 1.66
N LEU A 104 4.43 4.46 0.53
CA LEU A 104 5.07 4.51 -0.79
C LEU A 104 4.72 5.80 -1.51
N ASP A 105 5.63 6.23 -2.38
CA ASP A 105 5.29 7.14 -3.46
C ASP A 105 4.63 6.32 -4.58
N TYR A 106 3.34 6.57 -4.85
CA TYR A 106 2.57 5.78 -5.79
C TYR A 106 3.18 5.81 -7.20
N ASN A 107 3.56 6.98 -7.70
CA ASN A 107 4.07 7.13 -9.07
C ASN A 107 5.40 6.39 -9.25
N THR A 108 6.30 6.52 -8.28
CA THR A 108 7.59 5.82 -8.26
C THR A 108 7.37 4.30 -8.19
N SER A 109 6.46 3.84 -7.33
CA SER A 109 6.13 2.42 -7.21
C SER A 109 5.48 1.85 -8.46
N ALA A 110 4.52 2.56 -9.07
CA ALA A 110 3.86 2.12 -10.29
C ALA A 110 4.81 2.07 -11.48
N GLN A 111 5.72 3.06 -11.60
CA GLN A 111 6.75 3.06 -12.64
C GLN A 111 7.72 1.88 -12.49
N ASP A 112 8.15 1.58 -11.26
CA ASP A 112 9.00 0.41 -10.99
C ASP A 112 8.29 -0.90 -11.37
N VAL A 113 7.02 -1.05 -11.02
CA VAL A 113 6.20 -2.21 -11.42
C VAL A 113 6.10 -2.34 -12.93
N GLU A 114 5.80 -1.26 -13.66
CA GLU A 114 5.76 -1.29 -15.13
C GLU A 114 7.09 -1.72 -15.75
N GLN A 115 8.20 -1.24 -15.21
CA GLN A 115 9.53 -1.55 -15.73
C GLN A 115 9.91 -3.02 -15.52
N PHE A 116 9.59 -3.59 -14.36
CA PHE A 116 10.07 -4.92 -13.98
C PHE A 116 9.04 -6.04 -14.21
N ALA A 117 7.76 -5.74 -14.37
CA ALA A 117 6.74 -6.73 -14.72
C ALA A 117 6.90 -7.26 -16.16
N ALA A 118 7.46 -6.45 -17.07
CA ALA A 118 7.75 -6.85 -18.45
C ALA A 118 8.98 -7.76 -18.59
N GLY A 119 9.72 -8.01 -17.50
CA GLY A 119 10.91 -8.86 -17.49
C GLY A 119 10.59 -10.36 -17.43
N THR A 120 11.63 -11.18 -17.34
CA THR A 120 11.44 -12.62 -17.11
C THR A 120 10.96 -12.88 -15.67
N PRO A 121 10.24 -13.99 -15.38
CA PRO A 121 9.82 -14.32 -14.02
C PRO A 121 10.99 -14.39 -13.01
N GLY A 122 12.17 -14.82 -13.46
CA GLY A 122 13.38 -14.87 -12.64
C GLY A 122 13.89 -13.48 -12.25
N ASP A 123 13.88 -12.55 -13.20
CA ASP A 123 14.29 -11.16 -12.97
C ASP A 123 13.29 -10.44 -12.08
N ALA A 124 12.00 -10.65 -12.30
CA ALA A 124 10.93 -10.11 -11.45
C ALA A 124 11.08 -10.61 -10.01
N ALA A 125 11.30 -11.92 -9.78
CA ALA A 125 11.51 -12.46 -8.45
C ALA A 125 12.78 -11.91 -7.76
N ALA A 126 13.87 -11.76 -8.50
CA ALA A 126 15.09 -11.14 -7.98
C ALA A 126 14.89 -9.66 -7.63
N HIS A 127 14.11 -8.94 -8.44
CA HIS A 127 13.74 -7.56 -8.21
C HIS A 127 12.83 -7.40 -6.99
N ILE A 128 11.78 -8.21 -6.88
CA ILE A 128 10.87 -8.24 -5.72
C ILE A 128 11.67 -8.38 -4.41
N ARG A 129 12.64 -9.31 -4.36
CA ARG A 129 13.48 -9.47 -3.17
C ARG A 129 14.30 -8.21 -2.85
N ARG A 130 14.80 -7.52 -3.87
CA ARG A 130 15.55 -6.26 -3.68
C ARG A 130 14.64 -5.13 -3.21
N ILE A 131 13.47 -4.96 -3.81
CA ILE A 131 12.56 -3.86 -3.47
C ILE A 131 11.92 -4.08 -2.09
N ALA A 132 11.54 -5.31 -1.75
CA ALA A 132 11.09 -5.66 -0.41
C ALA A 132 12.18 -5.27 0.61
N LYS A 133 13.44 -5.72 0.40
CA LYS A 133 14.57 -5.35 1.24
C LYS A 133 14.78 -3.83 1.32
N HIS A 134 14.61 -3.11 0.23
CA HIS A 134 14.70 -1.64 0.22
C HIS A 134 13.62 -1.02 1.11
N TYR A 135 12.37 -1.47 0.98
CA TYR A 135 11.26 -1.04 1.83
C TYR A 135 11.42 -1.43 3.30
N HIS A 136 12.24 -2.44 3.60
CA HIS A 136 12.61 -2.81 4.96
C HIS A 136 13.66 -1.88 5.59
N THR A 137 14.73 -1.57 4.87
CA THR A 137 15.96 -1.03 5.50
C THR A 137 16.32 0.40 5.13
N HIS A 138 15.70 0.98 4.08
CA HIS A 138 16.05 2.31 3.56
C HIS A 138 14.88 3.29 3.70
N THR A 139 14.37 3.42 4.92
CA THR A 139 13.19 4.24 5.23
C THR A 139 13.41 5.01 6.53
N THR A 140 12.70 6.13 6.68
CA THR A 140 12.69 6.87 7.94
C THR A 140 11.69 6.19 8.88
N ILE A 141 12.18 5.61 9.97
CA ILE A 141 11.32 5.05 11.01
C ILE A 141 10.60 6.21 11.70
N GLY A 142 9.28 6.19 11.67
CA GLY A 142 8.45 7.16 12.35
C GLY A 142 7.51 6.50 13.36
N SER A 143 6.75 7.35 14.03
CA SER A 143 5.69 7.01 14.97
C SER A 143 4.35 6.89 14.25
N THR A 144 3.37 6.27 14.91
CA THR A 144 1.97 6.27 14.43
C THR A 144 1.45 7.69 14.21
N LEU A 145 1.93 8.68 14.97
CA LEU A 145 1.57 10.09 14.78
C LEU A 145 2.12 10.63 13.46
N ASP A 146 3.36 10.33 13.11
CA ASP A 146 3.93 10.70 11.81
C ASP A 146 3.14 10.07 10.65
N PHE A 147 2.66 8.84 10.85
CA PHE A 147 1.82 8.14 9.86
C PHE A 147 0.47 8.82 9.70
N ILE A 148 -0.19 9.16 10.81
CA ILE A 148 -1.43 9.94 10.83
C ILE A 148 -1.23 11.29 10.13
N GLU A 149 -0.15 12.01 10.44
CA GLU A 149 0.15 13.29 9.78
C GLU A 149 0.38 13.13 8.28
N ASN A 150 1.03 12.05 7.87
CA ASN A 150 1.23 11.73 6.45
C ASN A 150 -0.12 11.48 5.77
N LEU A 151 -1.00 10.68 6.38
CA LEU A 151 -2.35 10.44 5.87
C LEU A 151 -3.17 11.73 5.82
N ARG A 152 -3.09 12.58 6.85
CA ARG A 152 -3.83 13.85 6.92
C ARG A 152 -3.37 14.83 5.85
N LYS A 153 -2.06 15.07 5.72
CA LYS A 153 -1.49 15.91 4.63
C LYS A 153 -1.89 15.37 3.27
N ALA A 154 -1.96 14.05 3.14
CA ALA A 154 -2.39 13.44 1.90
C ALA A 154 -3.88 13.68 1.59
N GLY A 155 -4.75 13.78 2.61
CA GLY A 155 -6.20 14.06 2.45
C GLY A 155 -6.59 15.55 2.44
N GLU A 156 -5.81 16.44 3.06
CA GLU A 156 -6.13 17.88 3.16
C GLU A 156 -5.96 18.66 1.84
N GLN A 157 -5.17 18.14 0.90
CA GLN A 157 -5.04 18.73 -0.44
C GLN A 157 -6.38 18.71 -1.22
N HIS A 158 -7.37 17.92 -0.78
CA HIS A 158 -8.70 17.84 -1.39
C HIS A 158 -9.77 18.65 -0.64
N GLY A 159 -9.42 19.31 0.48
CA GLY A 159 -10.35 20.12 1.27
C GLY A 159 -10.47 21.58 0.84
N CYS A 160 -9.58 22.09 -0.03
CA CYS A 160 -9.49 23.53 -0.32
C CYS A 160 -10.20 24.00 -1.60
N GLU A 161 -10.63 23.11 -2.51
CA GLU A 161 -11.28 23.53 -3.77
C GLU A 161 -12.82 23.43 -3.77
N ARG A 162 -13.46 23.21 -2.62
CA ARG A 162 -14.93 23.30 -2.50
C ARG A 162 -15.37 24.36 -1.50
N ARG A 163 -14.97 25.61 -1.72
CA ARG A 163 -15.73 26.79 -1.26
C ARG A 163 -15.63 27.90 -2.31
N ASN A 164 -16.81 28.30 -2.79
CA ASN A 164 -17.13 29.45 -3.63
C ASN A 164 -16.95 29.28 -5.14
N ARG A 165 -17.99 28.72 -5.78
CA ARG A 165 -18.67 29.40 -6.90
C ARG A 165 -20.14 29.01 -6.91
#